data_AF-A0A940A279-F1
#
_entry.id   AF-A0A940A279-F1
#
_cell.length_a   1.000
_cell.length_b   1.000
_cell.length_c   1.000
_cell.angle_alpha   90.00
_cell.angle_beta   90.00
_cell.angle_gamma   90.00
#
_symmetry.space_group_name_H-M   'P 1'
#
loop_
_entity.id
_entity.type
_entity.pdbx_description
1 polymer ?
#
loop_
_entity_poly.entity_id
_entity_poly.type
_entity_poly.pdbx_seq_one_letter_code
_entity_poly.pdbx_strand_id
1 'polypeptide(L)'
;MEIKFNDNTLNKLANAQLKSLAKTGEAVLTDLVQSGTMPFDTGEMQNNRTFVDMSNINKGEVSIRTTAPQARRLYYHPEYNFQTGKNANAGGRWFDPFLADGKKGKFVQETFAELMRREIGG
;
A
#
# COMPACT_ATOMS: atom_id res chain seq x y z
N MET A 1 -37.17 -13.77 17.88
CA MET A 1 -36.44 -14.34 16.73
C MET A 1 -34.98 -14.26 17.08
N GLU A 2 -34.32 -15.40 17.29
CA GLU A 2 -32.90 -15.46 17.67
C GLU A 2 -32.08 -15.68 16.40
N ILE A 3 -31.23 -14.72 16.05
CA ILE A 3 -30.34 -14.85 14.89
C ILE A 3 -29.11 -15.66 15.35
N LYS A 4 -29.00 -16.91 14.90
CA LYS A 4 -27.80 -17.73 15.11
C LYS A 4 -26.83 -17.53 13.95
N PHE A 5 -25.70 -16.90 14.23
CA PHE A 5 -24.62 -16.79 13.25
C PHE A 5 -23.84 -18.10 13.14
N ASN A 6 -23.33 -18.40 11.94
CA ASN A 6 -22.42 -19.51 11.73
C ASN A 6 -20.98 -19.06 12.00
N ASP A 7 -20.45 -19.40 13.17
CA ASP A 7 -19.11 -18.99 13.62
C ASP A 7 -18.01 -19.40 12.64
N ASN A 8 -18.15 -20.56 11.97
CA ASN A 8 -17.17 -20.99 10.97
C ASN A 8 -17.15 -20.07 9.76
N THR A 9 -18.31 -19.57 9.32
CA THR A 9 -18.40 -18.61 8.22
C THR A 9 -17.84 -17.26 8.62
N LEU A 10 -18.14 -16.80 9.85
CA LEU A 10 -17.59 -15.54 10.38
C LEU A 10 -16.06 -15.59 10.47
N ASN A 11 -15.50 -16.69 10.98
CA ASN A 11 -14.05 -16.87 11.08
C ASN A 11 -13.38 -16.93 9.70
N LYS A 12 -14.01 -17.56 8.71
CA LYS A 12 -13.51 -17.56 7.33
C LYS A 12 -13.50 -16.13 6.76
N LEU A 13 -14.57 -15.37 6.96
CA LEU A 13 -14.68 -14.00 6.47
C LEU A 13 -13.64 -13.08 7.12
N ALA A 14 -13.45 -13.17 8.44
CA ALA A 14 -12.45 -12.40 9.15
C ALA A 14 -11.03 -12.73 8.66
N ASN A 15 -10.70 -14.01 8.47
CA ASN A 15 -9.41 -14.43 7.95
C ASN A 15 -9.18 -13.96 6.50
N ALA A 16 -10.22 -14.01 5.65
CA ALA A 16 -10.15 -13.47 4.30
C ALA A 16 -9.86 -11.96 4.33
N GLN A 17 -10.55 -11.21 5.20
CA GLN A 17 -10.33 -9.78 5.39
C GLN A 17 -8.88 -9.44 5.72
N LEU A 18 -8.30 -10.11 6.71
CA LEU A 18 -6.91 -9.86 7.11
C LEU A 18 -5.93 -10.18 5.98
N LYS A 19 -6.12 -11.30 5.28
CA LYS A 19 -5.27 -11.69 4.14
C LYS A 19 -5.36 -10.72 2.98
N SER A 20 -6.58 -10.31 2.61
CA SER A 20 -6.80 -9.36 1.53
C SER A 20 -6.22 -7.99 1.87
N LEU A 21 -6.30 -7.56 3.13
CA LEU A 21 -5.70 -6.31 3.59
C LEU A 21 -4.16 -6.33 3.49
N ALA A 22 -3.52 -7.41 3.98
CA ALA A 22 -2.08 -7.60 3.85
C ALA A 22 -1.63 -7.57 2.38
N LYS A 23 -2.29 -8.35 1.53
CA LYS A 23 -1.98 -8.42 0.09
C LYS A 23 -2.22 -7.08 -0.63
N THR A 24 -3.20 -6.30 -0.19
CA THR A 24 -3.45 -4.96 -0.75
C THR A 24 -2.29 -4.02 -0.44
N GLY A 25 -1.77 -4.04 0.79
CA GLY A 25 -0.57 -3.27 1.16
C GLY A 25 0.64 -3.63 0.28
N GLU A 26 0.88 -4.93 0.06
CA GLU A 26 1.97 -5.41 -0.80
C GLU A 26 1.78 -5.01 -2.26
N ALA A 27 0.55 -5.03 -2.76
CA ALA A 27 0.23 -4.61 -4.13
C ALA A 27 0.52 -3.12 -4.35
N VAL A 28 0.15 -2.27 -3.38
CA VAL A 28 0.45 -0.83 -3.42
C VAL A 28 1.96 -0.58 -3.35
N LEU A 29 2.69 -1.28 -2.47
CA LEU A 29 4.15 -1.16 -2.39
C LEU A 29 4.83 -1.59 -3.70
N THR A 30 4.37 -2.70 -4.28
CA THR A 30 4.87 -3.21 -5.57
C THR A 30 4.64 -2.20 -6.69
N ASP A 31 3.41 -1.66 -6.79
CA ASP A 31 3.07 -0.66 -7.79
C ASP A 31 3.88 0.64 -7.61
N LEU A 32 4.09 1.08 -6.36
CA LEU A 32 4.93 2.23 -6.03
C LEU A 32 6.36 2.04 -6.56
N VAL A 33 6.97 0.88 -6.29
CA VAL A 33 8.32 0.54 -6.77
C VAL A 33 8.35 0.51 -8.31
N GLN A 34 7.38 -0.16 -8.94
CA GLN A 34 7.31 -0.29 -10.40
C GLN A 34 7.04 1.05 -11.10
N SER A 35 6.30 1.95 -10.45
CA SER A 35 6.02 3.28 -11.01
C SER A 35 7.29 4.12 -11.17
N GLY A 36 8.35 3.79 -10.43
CA GLY A 36 9.60 4.54 -10.43
C GLY A 36 9.41 6.00 -10.01
N THR A 37 8.41 6.28 -9.16
CA THR A 37 8.10 7.64 -8.70
C THR A 37 8.85 8.04 -7.43
N MET A 38 9.25 7.06 -6.62
CA MET A 38 10.05 7.33 -5.43
C MET A 38 11.49 7.69 -5.80
N PRO A 39 12.14 8.66 -5.14
CA PRO A 39 13.54 8.97 -5.36
C PRO A 39 14.44 7.75 -5.10
N PHE A 40 15.40 7.52 -6.00
CA PHE A 40 16.27 6.34 -5.96
C PHE A 40 17.74 6.70 -6.22
N ASP A 41 18.61 6.23 -5.31
CA ASP A 41 20.05 6.21 -5.51
C ASP A 41 20.61 4.79 -5.28
N THR A 42 20.89 4.39 -4.04
CA THR A 42 21.38 3.04 -3.71
C THR A 42 20.27 2.04 -3.39
N GLY A 43 19.02 2.51 -3.30
CA GLY A 43 17.86 1.72 -2.87
C GLY A 43 17.58 1.76 -1.37
N GLU A 44 18.39 2.46 -0.57
CA GLU A 44 18.17 2.52 0.89
C GLU A 44 16.77 3.04 1.25
N MET A 45 16.30 4.13 0.62
CA MET A 45 14.97 4.67 0.92
C MET A 45 13.83 3.79 0.39
N GLN A 46 13.91 3.38 -0.88
CA GLN A 46 12.82 2.65 -1.55
C GLN A 46 12.73 1.19 -1.11
N ASN A 47 13.85 0.48 -1.08
CA ASN A 47 13.85 -0.97 -0.91
C ASN A 47 14.02 -1.37 0.56
N ASN A 48 14.87 -0.66 1.32
CA ASN A 48 15.19 -1.06 2.69
C ASN A 48 14.35 -0.33 3.75
N ARG A 49 13.92 0.90 3.45
CA ARG A 49 13.24 1.78 4.41
C ARG A 49 11.78 2.02 4.10
N THR A 50 11.26 1.54 2.96
CA THR A 50 9.83 1.57 2.64
C THR A 50 9.27 0.15 2.67
N PHE A 51 8.29 -0.09 3.53
CA PHE A 51 7.71 -1.41 3.74
C PHE A 51 6.25 -1.33 4.17
N VAL A 52 5.54 -2.46 4.03
CA VAL A 52 4.19 -2.64 4.57
C VAL A 52 4.29 -2.96 6.07
N ASP A 53 3.70 -2.11 6.91
CA ASP A 53 3.56 -2.31 8.34
C ASP A 53 2.18 -2.88 8.67
N MET A 54 2.21 -4.12 9.17
CA MET A 54 1.03 -4.91 9.55
C MET A 54 0.82 -4.96 11.08
N SER A 55 1.51 -4.13 11.86
CA SER A 55 1.39 -4.12 13.34
C SER A 55 -0.04 -3.88 13.85
N ASN A 56 -0.87 -3.18 13.07
CA ASN A 56 -2.29 -2.93 13.38
C ASN A 56 -3.27 -3.80 12.56
N ILE A 57 -2.80 -4.88 11.91
CA ILE A 57 -3.66 -5.65 10.99
C ILE A 57 -4.89 -6.25 11.68
N ASN A 58 -4.75 -6.69 12.94
CA ASN A 58 -5.86 -7.22 13.73
C ASN A 58 -6.92 -6.16 14.09
N LYS A 59 -6.62 -4.87 13.89
CA LYS A 59 -7.57 -3.75 13.99
C LYS A 59 -8.15 -3.35 12.62
N GLY A 60 -7.81 -4.09 11.56
CA GLY A 60 -8.22 -3.79 10.19
C GLY A 60 -7.40 -2.69 9.52
N GLU A 61 -6.17 -2.44 9.98
CA GLU A 61 -5.30 -1.38 9.46
C GLU A 61 -3.96 -1.95 8.97
N VAL A 62 -3.57 -1.56 7.75
CA VAL A 62 -2.23 -1.76 7.19
C VAL A 62 -1.73 -0.42 6.69
N SER A 63 -0.46 -0.12 6.92
CA SER A 63 0.17 1.13 6.49
C SER A 63 1.41 0.86 5.66
N ILE A 64 1.76 1.75 4.74
CA ILE A 64 3.06 1.73 4.06
C ILE A 64 3.90 2.83 4.70
N ARG A 65 5.05 2.45 5.26
CA ARG A 65 5.90 3.36 6.02
C ARG A 65 7.24 3.51 5.34
N THR A 66 7.66 4.76 5.14
CA THR A 66 9.03 5.10 4.76
C THR A 66 9.76 5.68 5.98
N THR A 67 10.77 4.96 6.47
CA THR A 67 11.51 5.30 7.70
C THR A 67 12.83 6.04 7.44
N ALA A 68 13.17 6.29 6.17
CA ALA A 68 14.39 7.01 5.83
C ALA A 68 14.32 8.47 6.34
N PRO A 69 15.35 8.99 7.02
CA PRO A 69 15.33 10.34 7.62
C PRO A 69 14.98 11.45 6.62
N GLN A 70 15.44 11.30 5.37
CA GLN A 70 15.22 12.27 4.30
C GLN A 70 13.82 12.20 3.69
N ALA A 71 13.01 11.18 3.98
CA ALA A 71 11.74 10.94 3.29
C ALA A 71 10.78 12.13 3.40
N ARG A 72 10.63 12.72 4.59
CA ARG A 72 9.79 13.91 4.80
C ARG A 72 10.24 15.09 3.93
N ARG A 73 11.55 15.36 3.90
CA ARG A 73 12.11 16.45 3.07
C ARG A 73 11.84 16.18 1.59
N LEU A 74 12.12 14.98 1.09
CA LEU A 74 11.93 14.68 -0.33
C LEU A 74 10.45 14.64 -0.72
N TYR A 75 9.58 14.15 0.16
CA TYR A 75 8.16 14.00 -0.13
C TYR A 75 7.45 15.34 -0.33
N TYR A 76 7.72 16.32 0.54
CA TYR A 76 7.01 17.61 0.55
C TYR A 76 7.68 18.70 -0.28
N HIS A 77 8.80 18.40 -0.96
CA HIS A 77 9.52 19.34 -1.81
C HIS A 77 9.57 18.85 -3.28
N PRO A 78 8.42 18.81 -3.99
CA PRO A 78 8.37 18.36 -5.39
C PRO A 78 9.12 19.29 -6.36
N GLU A 79 9.48 20.51 -5.94
CA GLU A 79 10.26 21.48 -6.72
C GLU A 79 11.75 21.13 -6.88
N TYR A 80 12.24 20.13 -6.14
CA TYR A 80 13.63 19.71 -6.26
C TYR A 80 13.94 19.03 -7.60
N ASN A 81 15.20 19.13 -8.03
CA ASN A 81 15.68 18.40 -9.19
C ASN A 81 16.07 16.97 -8.78
N PHE A 82 15.15 16.03 -8.95
CA PHE A 82 15.37 14.62 -8.60
C PHE A 82 16.21 13.91 -9.67
N GLN A 83 17.11 13.02 -9.23
CA GLN A 83 17.84 12.14 -10.14
C GLN A 83 16.91 11.09 -10.74
N THR A 84 16.85 11.01 -12.08
CA THR A 84 15.92 10.13 -12.80
C THR A 84 16.61 8.94 -13.51
N GLY A 85 17.92 8.75 -13.31
CA GLY A 85 18.69 7.72 -14.01
C GLY A 85 18.28 6.28 -13.68
N LYS A 86 17.76 6.02 -12.47
CA LYS A 86 17.29 4.69 -12.03
C LYS A 86 15.76 4.59 -11.98
N ASN A 87 15.12 5.69 -11.57
CA ASN A 87 13.69 5.84 -11.50
C ASN A 87 13.28 7.02 -12.38
N ALA A 88 12.79 6.74 -13.59
CA ALA A 88 12.52 7.78 -14.60
C ALA A 88 11.48 8.81 -14.17
N ASN A 89 10.58 8.45 -13.26
CA ASN A 89 9.51 9.29 -12.75
C ASN A 89 9.79 9.84 -11.34
N ALA A 90 11.05 9.78 -10.88
CA ALA A 90 11.41 10.16 -9.52
C ALA A 90 10.98 11.60 -9.21
N GLY A 91 10.27 11.78 -8.10
CA GLY A 91 9.75 13.08 -7.67
C GLY A 91 9.38 13.11 -6.19
N GLY A 92 8.85 14.24 -5.74
CA GLY A 92 8.16 14.34 -4.46
C GLY A 92 6.78 13.68 -4.53
N ARG A 93 6.08 13.63 -3.39
CA ARG A 93 4.65 13.27 -3.35
C ARG A 93 4.30 11.90 -3.96
N TRP A 94 5.18 10.91 -3.86
CA TRP A 94 5.05 9.61 -4.53
C TRP A 94 3.85 8.74 -4.07
N PHE A 95 3.15 9.10 -2.99
CA PHE A 95 1.90 8.43 -2.59
C PHE A 95 0.64 9.15 -3.08
N ASP A 96 0.76 10.39 -3.57
CA ASP A 96 -0.39 11.16 -4.06
C ASP A 96 -1.18 10.46 -5.18
N PRO A 97 -0.57 9.67 -6.09
CA PRO A 97 -1.34 8.90 -7.06
C PRO A 97 -2.41 7.99 -6.44
N PHE A 98 -2.21 7.48 -5.22
CA PHE A 98 -3.16 6.58 -4.55
C PHE A 98 -4.22 7.30 -3.71
N LEU A 99 -4.14 8.62 -3.58
CA LEU A 99 -5.19 9.41 -2.94
C LEU A 99 -6.47 9.40 -3.78
N ALA A 100 -7.62 9.68 -3.16
CA ALA A 100 -8.93 9.57 -3.82
C ALA A 100 -9.06 10.40 -5.11
N ASP A 101 -8.40 11.55 -5.17
CA ASP A 101 -8.31 12.45 -6.32
C ASP A 101 -7.08 12.18 -7.22
N GLY A 102 -6.22 11.24 -6.83
CA GLY A 102 -5.05 10.80 -7.57
C GLY A 102 -5.38 9.90 -8.75
N LYS A 103 -4.42 9.74 -9.67
CA LYS A 103 -4.55 8.91 -10.89
C LYS A 103 -4.91 7.44 -10.61
N LYS A 104 -4.57 6.94 -9.41
CA LYS A 104 -4.82 5.59 -8.91
C LYS A 104 -5.76 5.60 -7.70
N GLY A 105 -6.64 6.60 -7.57
CA GLY A 105 -7.50 6.76 -6.39
C GLY A 105 -8.47 5.62 -6.10
N LYS A 106 -8.76 4.76 -7.09
CA LYS A 106 -9.56 3.54 -6.91
C LYS A 106 -8.74 2.28 -6.66
N PHE A 107 -7.43 2.32 -6.92
CA PHE A 107 -6.56 1.14 -6.92
C PHE A 107 -6.63 0.34 -5.62
N VAL A 108 -6.57 1.03 -4.47
CA VAL A 108 -6.59 0.39 -3.15
C VAL A 108 -7.92 -0.35 -2.92
N GLN A 109 -9.05 0.31 -3.22
CA GLN A 109 -10.38 -0.25 -3.00
C GLN A 109 -10.68 -1.40 -3.96
N GLU A 110 -10.33 -1.25 -5.24
CA GLU A 110 -10.54 -2.27 -6.28
C GLU A 110 -9.66 -3.50 -6.01
N THR A 111 -8.39 -3.31 -5.67
CA THR A 111 -7.46 -4.39 -5.31
C THR A 111 -7.95 -5.15 -4.09
N PHE A 112 -8.37 -4.44 -3.04
CA PHE A 112 -8.94 -5.08 -1.85
C PHE A 112 -10.20 -5.88 -2.17
N ALA A 113 -11.15 -5.30 -2.92
CA ALA A 113 -12.39 -5.98 -3.30
C ALA A 113 -12.14 -7.23 -4.15
N GLU A 114 -11.19 -7.17 -5.09
CA GLU A 114 -10.78 -8.31 -5.88
C GLU A 114 -10.14 -9.40 -5.02
N LEU A 115 -9.20 -9.04 -4.16
CA LEU A 115 -8.55 -9.98 -3.26
C LEU A 115 -9.55 -10.60 -2.29
N MET A 116 -10.50 -9.84 -1.76
CA MET A 116 -11.56 -10.35 -0.91
C MET A 116 -12.39 -11.40 -1.61
N ARG A 117 -12.85 -11.12 -2.84
CA ARG A 117 -13.60 -12.10 -3.65
C ARG A 117 -12.80 -13.38 -3.86
N ARG A 118 -11.50 -13.28 -4.13
CA ARG A 118 -10.63 -14.46 -4.30
C ARG A 118 -10.47 -15.26 -3.00
N GLU A 119 -10.26 -14.59 -1.86
CA GLU A 119 -10.04 -15.28 -0.57
C GLU A 119 -11.30 -15.96 -0.02
N ILE A 120 -12.51 -15.47 -0.35
CA ILE A 120 -13.77 -16.10 0.05
C ILE A 120 -14.22 -17.21 -0.92
N GLY A 121 -13.40 -17.54 -1.93
CA GLY A 121 -13.66 -18.61 -2.89
C GLY A 121 -14.61 -18.21 -4.02
N GLY A 122 -14.37 -17.03 -4.62
CA GLY A 122 -15.18 -16.42 -5.67
C GLY A 122 -15.64 -17.33 -6.79
#